data_AF-A0AAN6G5H3-F1
#
_entry.id   AF-A0AAN6G5H3-F1
#
_cell.length_a   1.000
_cell.length_b   1.000
_cell.length_c   1.000
_cell.angle_alpha   90.00
_cell.angle_beta   90.00
_cell.angle_gamma   90.00
#
_symmetry.space_group_name_H-M   'P 1'
#
loop_
_entity.id
_entity.type
_entity.pdbx_description
1 polymer ?
#
loop_
_entity_poly.entity_id
_entity_poly.type
_entity_poly.pdbx_seq_one_letter_code
_entity_poly.pdbx_strand_id
1 'polypeptide(L)'
;MAHWKDSIVLKIVNVIAFLVFTTSNAFANLAPGHSIGSQKVTYITPAPWLFTVWPIIHVLLLGSLVYQFFPAGYTPVIEVIGWRLPVLALLTSIYSGFAAAEKAQTINSILAFVTILIIAGLVSHLYRDLRVKHENKNLLDVLFVSLPFSLFHGFVVVLVFVSAFAAFGREKDIHAAASVILEAVVGIATKGGNHHGGVHEPGTVLPEPHHHHGPGIATNVLVFLSLLFLEATSAGYVFSGKGDVAGAAVITFSLLAIFDYQRDAPFIHWSALAFFIISLIALVRALIATFTNRGRIALSDEERAPLVA
;
A
#
# COMPACT_ATOMS: atom_id res chain seq x y z
N MET A 1 3.73 -37.08 -5.57
CA MET A 1 4.34 -35.79 -5.97
C MET A 1 3.38 -35.11 -6.91
N ALA A 2 3.07 -33.82 -6.71
CA ALA A 2 2.20 -33.08 -7.62
C ALA A 2 2.87 -32.92 -8.99
N HIS A 3 2.13 -33.21 -10.05
CA HIS A 3 2.57 -33.06 -11.42
C HIS A 3 2.25 -31.65 -11.92
N TRP A 4 3.04 -31.12 -12.88
CA TRP A 4 2.88 -29.74 -13.34
C TRP A 4 1.51 -29.46 -13.99
N LYS A 5 0.86 -30.50 -14.55
CA LYS A 5 -0.50 -30.44 -15.13
C LYS A 5 -1.63 -30.43 -14.09
N ASP A 6 -1.34 -30.73 -12.83
CA ASP A 6 -2.36 -30.75 -11.79
C ASP A 6 -2.90 -29.33 -11.58
N SER A 7 -4.23 -29.19 -11.53
CA SER A 7 -4.93 -27.91 -11.41
C SER A 7 -4.53 -26.87 -12.47
N ILE A 8 -4.25 -27.32 -13.71
CA ILE A 8 -3.79 -26.44 -14.80
C ILE A 8 -4.75 -25.28 -15.08
N VAL A 9 -6.06 -25.51 -14.95
CA VAL A 9 -7.09 -24.46 -15.12
C VAL A 9 -6.85 -23.32 -14.13
N LEU A 10 -6.70 -23.64 -12.84
CA LEU A 10 -6.44 -22.63 -11.81
C LEU A 10 -5.10 -21.91 -12.07
N LYS A 11 -4.05 -22.64 -12.47
CA LYS A 11 -2.75 -22.02 -12.80
C LYS A 11 -2.86 -20.99 -13.92
N ILE A 12 -3.58 -21.33 -14.99
CA ILE A 12 -3.82 -20.42 -16.12
C ILE A 12 -4.66 -19.23 -15.67
N VAL A 13 -5.74 -19.45 -14.90
CA VAL A 13 -6.58 -18.37 -14.38
C VAL A 13 -5.78 -17.43 -13.49
N ASN A 14 -4.88 -17.94 -12.65
CA ASN A 14 -3.98 -17.12 -11.81
C ASN A 14 -3.13 -16.19 -12.68
N VAL A 15 -2.57 -16.69 -13.79
CA VAL A 15 -1.77 -15.90 -14.72
C VAL A 15 -2.62 -14.81 -15.39
N ILE A 16 -3.80 -15.16 -15.91
CA ILE A 16 -4.70 -14.19 -16.57
C ILE A 16 -5.13 -13.10 -15.59
N ALA A 17 -5.58 -13.49 -14.38
CA ALA A 17 -6.03 -12.54 -13.37
C ALA A 17 -4.90 -11.60 -12.92
N PHE A 18 -3.67 -12.11 -12.80
CA PHE A 18 -2.51 -11.28 -12.50
C PHE A 18 -2.17 -10.30 -13.62
N LEU A 19 -2.30 -10.69 -14.89
CA LEU A 19 -2.09 -9.77 -16.01
C LEU A 19 -3.11 -8.63 -15.98
N VAL A 20 -4.38 -8.94 -15.72
CA VAL A 20 -5.44 -7.91 -15.55
C VAL A 20 -5.10 -6.99 -14.37
N PHE A 21 -4.73 -7.56 -13.23
CA PHE A 21 -4.34 -6.82 -12.03
C PHE A 21 -3.15 -5.88 -12.26
N THR A 22 -2.07 -6.41 -12.81
CA THR A 22 -0.86 -5.64 -13.10
C THR A 22 -1.14 -4.51 -14.07
N THR A 23 -1.90 -4.79 -15.14
CA THR A 23 -2.23 -3.80 -16.16
C THR A 23 -3.13 -2.71 -15.59
N SER A 24 -4.16 -3.09 -14.83
CA SER A 24 -5.08 -2.14 -14.20
C SER A 24 -4.36 -1.23 -13.19
N ASN A 25 -3.48 -1.79 -12.37
CA ASN A 25 -2.72 -1.02 -11.40
C ASN A 25 -1.67 -0.12 -12.06
N ALA A 26 -0.97 -0.62 -13.09
CA ALA A 26 -0.05 0.18 -13.89
C ALA A 26 -0.78 1.36 -14.56
N PHE A 27 -1.95 1.12 -15.15
CA PHE A 27 -2.75 2.18 -15.76
C PHE A 27 -3.17 3.24 -14.72
N ALA A 28 -3.66 2.81 -13.56
CA ALA A 28 -4.06 3.72 -12.48
C ALA A 28 -2.94 4.62 -11.95
N ASN A 29 -1.67 4.21 -12.06
CA ASN A 29 -0.54 4.94 -11.49
C ASN A 29 0.38 5.59 -12.54
N LEU A 30 0.37 5.12 -13.79
CA LEU A 30 1.31 5.54 -14.84
C LEU A 30 0.63 6.13 -16.07
N ALA A 31 -0.71 6.13 -16.15
CA ALA A 31 -1.40 6.70 -17.29
C ALA A 31 -1.10 8.21 -17.41
N PRO A 32 -0.80 8.71 -18.63
CA PRO A 32 -0.59 10.14 -18.86
C PRO A 32 -1.79 10.95 -18.36
N GLY A 33 -1.51 12.05 -17.64
CA GLY A 33 -2.52 12.93 -17.07
C GLY A 33 -3.03 12.52 -15.68
N HIS A 34 -2.72 11.33 -15.17
CA HIS A 34 -3.10 10.93 -13.80
C HIS A 34 -1.96 11.23 -12.81
N SER A 35 -2.30 11.74 -11.64
CA SER A 35 -1.35 11.82 -10.51
C SER A 35 -1.25 10.45 -9.83
N ILE A 36 -0.03 10.02 -9.44
CA ILE A 36 0.16 8.79 -8.66
C ILE A 36 -0.68 8.92 -7.37
N GLY A 37 -1.64 8.01 -7.20
CA GLY A 37 -2.60 8.06 -6.09
C GLY A 37 -3.74 9.06 -6.29
N SER A 38 -4.30 9.18 -7.50
CA SER A 38 -5.33 10.16 -7.94
C SER A 38 -6.68 10.14 -7.21
N GLN A 39 -6.76 9.52 -6.02
CA GLN A 39 -7.92 9.67 -5.16
C GLN A 39 -8.01 11.10 -4.63
N LYS A 40 -9.21 11.46 -4.17
CA LYS A 40 -9.45 12.72 -3.45
C LYS A 40 -8.39 12.93 -2.37
N VAL A 41 -7.67 14.05 -2.45
CA VAL A 41 -6.60 14.36 -1.50
C VAL A 41 -7.20 14.82 -0.19
N THR A 42 -6.76 14.19 0.89
CA THR A 42 -7.28 14.37 2.24
C THR A 42 -6.11 14.48 3.22
N TYR A 43 -6.45 14.71 4.48
CA TYR A 43 -5.49 14.84 5.57
C TYR A 43 -4.83 13.51 6.01
N ILE A 44 -5.23 12.37 5.44
CA ILE A 44 -4.55 11.08 5.63
C ILE A 44 -3.80 10.61 4.37
N THR A 45 -3.92 11.35 3.25
CA THR A 45 -3.26 10.99 2.00
C THR A 45 -1.75 10.90 2.22
N PRO A 46 -1.11 9.78 1.89
CA PRO A 46 0.33 9.62 2.00
C PRO A 46 1.05 10.24 0.80
N ALA A 47 2.36 10.43 0.93
CA ALA A 47 3.20 10.84 -0.17
C ALA A 47 3.15 9.81 -1.33
N PRO A 48 3.20 10.25 -2.61
CA PRO A 48 3.06 9.37 -3.77
C PRO A 48 4.09 8.22 -3.83
N TRP A 49 5.29 8.41 -3.26
CA TRP A 49 6.32 7.38 -3.24
C TRP A 49 5.88 6.12 -2.48
N LEU A 50 4.91 6.19 -1.57
CA LEU A 50 4.40 5.00 -0.88
C LEU A 50 3.81 3.97 -1.86
N PHE A 51 3.25 4.42 -2.99
CA PHE A 51 2.63 3.54 -3.96
C PHE A 51 3.63 2.67 -4.74
N THR A 52 4.95 2.87 -4.56
CA THR A 52 5.97 1.92 -5.05
C THR A 52 5.90 0.56 -4.34
N VAL A 53 5.13 0.43 -3.26
CA VAL A 53 4.79 -0.87 -2.65
C VAL A 53 4.07 -1.77 -3.65
N TRP A 54 3.24 -1.23 -4.55
CA TRP A 54 2.55 -2.03 -5.57
C TRP A 54 3.52 -2.77 -6.48
N PRO A 55 4.44 -2.14 -7.22
CA PRO A 55 5.35 -2.87 -8.10
C PRO A 55 6.20 -3.91 -7.36
N ILE A 56 6.57 -3.68 -6.09
CA ILE A 56 7.25 -4.71 -5.26
C ILE A 56 6.35 -5.94 -5.08
N ILE A 57 5.08 -5.73 -4.69
CA ILE A 57 4.09 -6.81 -4.56
C ILE A 57 3.92 -7.56 -5.89
N HIS A 58 3.83 -6.84 -7.01
CA HIS A 58 3.67 -7.46 -8.33
C HIS A 58 4.87 -8.34 -8.71
N VAL A 59 6.10 -7.89 -8.47
CA VAL A 59 7.31 -8.69 -8.74
C VAL A 59 7.33 -9.97 -7.90
N LEU A 60 6.98 -9.88 -6.62
CA LEU A 60 6.92 -11.04 -5.74
C LEU A 60 5.80 -12.01 -6.14
N LEU A 61 4.62 -11.50 -6.51
CA LEU A 61 3.50 -12.30 -7.01
C LEU A 61 3.77 -12.94 -8.37
N LEU A 62 4.53 -12.27 -9.25
CA LEU A 62 5.02 -12.89 -10.49
C LEU A 62 5.89 -14.12 -10.17
N GLY A 63 6.73 -14.02 -9.14
CA GLY A 63 7.45 -15.17 -8.59
C GLY A 63 6.51 -16.28 -8.13
N SER A 64 5.42 -15.96 -7.42
CA SER A 64 4.38 -16.95 -7.03
C SER A 64 3.77 -17.66 -8.23
N LEU A 65 3.53 -16.94 -9.32
CA LEU A 65 2.95 -17.48 -10.54
C LEU A 65 3.89 -18.46 -11.26
N VAL A 66 5.19 -18.22 -11.19
CA VAL A 66 6.17 -19.18 -11.69
C VAL A 66 6.27 -20.36 -10.72
N TYR A 67 6.28 -20.08 -9.42
CA TYR A 67 6.46 -21.07 -8.37
C TYR A 67 5.36 -22.15 -8.35
N GLN A 68 4.12 -21.82 -8.66
CA GLN A 68 2.98 -22.77 -8.69
C GLN A 68 3.15 -23.91 -9.72
N PHE A 69 4.06 -23.79 -10.69
CA PHE A 69 4.37 -24.84 -11.67
C PHE A 69 5.40 -25.85 -11.17
N PHE A 70 6.07 -25.57 -10.05
CA PHE A 70 7.04 -26.47 -9.42
C PHE A 70 6.38 -27.30 -8.33
N PRO A 71 6.87 -28.54 -8.06
CA PRO A 71 6.33 -29.38 -6.99
C PRO A 71 6.32 -28.70 -5.61
N ALA A 72 7.33 -27.87 -5.33
CA ALA A 72 7.44 -27.14 -4.07
C ALA A 72 6.38 -26.05 -3.90
N GLY A 73 5.96 -25.40 -4.99
CA GLY A 73 4.96 -24.33 -4.96
C GLY A 73 3.51 -24.81 -5.08
N TYR A 74 3.28 -26.10 -5.35
CA TYR A 74 1.94 -26.65 -5.53
C TYR A 74 1.08 -26.48 -4.26
N THR A 75 1.52 -27.02 -3.13
CA THR A 75 0.76 -26.89 -1.87
C THR A 75 0.51 -25.44 -1.46
N PRO A 76 1.51 -24.55 -1.34
CA PRO A 76 1.25 -23.20 -0.88
C PRO A 76 0.39 -22.36 -1.86
N VAL A 77 0.60 -22.47 -3.17
CA VAL A 77 -0.08 -21.59 -4.14
C VAL A 77 -1.41 -22.18 -4.62
N ILE A 78 -1.48 -23.50 -4.83
CA ILE A 78 -2.67 -24.16 -5.39
C ILE A 78 -3.61 -24.64 -4.28
N GLU A 79 -3.10 -25.32 -3.25
CA GLU A 79 -3.96 -25.91 -2.21
C GLU A 79 -4.31 -24.90 -1.12
N VAL A 80 -3.33 -24.12 -0.65
CA VAL A 80 -3.55 -23.12 0.40
C VAL A 80 -4.16 -21.86 -0.19
N ILE A 81 -3.51 -21.17 -1.12
CA ILE A 81 -4.05 -19.92 -1.67
C ILE A 81 -5.27 -20.20 -2.58
N GLY A 82 -5.10 -21.03 -3.60
CA GLY A 82 -6.18 -21.50 -4.46
C GLY A 82 -6.89 -20.39 -5.26
N TRP A 83 -8.19 -20.58 -5.49
CA TRP A 83 -9.06 -19.65 -6.25
C TRP A 83 -9.20 -18.24 -5.65
N ARG A 84 -8.68 -18.03 -4.44
CA ARG A 84 -8.69 -16.72 -3.80
C ARG A 84 -7.70 -15.76 -4.43
N LEU A 85 -6.59 -16.25 -4.99
CA LEU A 85 -5.64 -15.39 -5.71
C LEU A 85 -6.27 -14.66 -6.92
N PRO A 86 -6.95 -15.35 -7.86
CA PRO A 86 -7.52 -14.67 -9.02
C PRO A 86 -8.70 -13.78 -8.62
N VAL A 87 -9.49 -14.17 -7.61
CA VAL A 87 -10.53 -13.29 -7.05
C VAL A 87 -9.92 -12.03 -6.44
N LEU A 88 -8.84 -12.16 -5.65
CA LEU A 88 -8.12 -11.02 -5.08
C LEU A 88 -7.58 -10.09 -6.17
N ALA A 89 -6.95 -10.65 -7.20
CA ALA A 89 -6.40 -9.89 -8.32
C ALA A 89 -7.50 -9.11 -9.09
N LEU A 90 -8.64 -9.75 -9.38
CA LEU A 90 -9.76 -9.10 -10.05
C LEU A 90 -10.39 -7.99 -9.18
N LEU A 91 -10.63 -8.24 -7.90
CA LEU A 91 -11.14 -7.22 -6.98
C LEU A 91 -10.19 -6.03 -6.87
N THR A 92 -8.88 -6.28 -6.82
CA THR A 92 -7.88 -5.21 -6.74
C THR A 92 -7.77 -4.42 -8.04
N SER A 93 -8.05 -5.05 -9.18
CA SER A 93 -8.19 -4.35 -10.47
C SER A 93 -9.40 -3.40 -10.44
N ILE A 94 -10.54 -3.88 -9.94
CA ILE A 94 -11.76 -3.07 -9.80
C ILE A 94 -11.51 -1.88 -8.86
N TYR A 95 -10.86 -2.12 -7.71
CA TYR A 95 -10.45 -1.06 -6.80
C TYR A 95 -9.56 -0.02 -7.49
N SER A 96 -8.55 -0.46 -8.23
CA SER A 96 -7.63 0.44 -8.94
C SER A 96 -8.38 1.30 -9.97
N GLY A 97 -9.36 0.72 -10.68
CA GLY A 97 -10.23 1.46 -11.60
C GLY A 97 -11.06 2.54 -10.91
N PHE A 98 -11.70 2.23 -9.78
CA PHE A 98 -12.45 3.23 -9.01
C PHE A 98 -11.55 4.30 -8.39
N ALA A 99 -10.39 3.90 -7.87
CA ALA A 99 -9.44 4.84 -7.26
C ALA A 99 -8.82 5.81 -8.28
N ALA A 100 -8.65 5.38 -9.54
CA ALA A 100 -8.11 6.19 -10.61
C ALA A 100 -9.16 7.09 -11.31
N ALA A 101 -10.45 6.85 -11.09
CA ALA A 101 -11.50 7.49 -11.87
C ALA A 101 -11.70 8.96 -11.44
N GLU A 102 -11.32 9.89 -12.32
CA GLU A 102 -11.47 11.35 -12.11
C GLU A 102 -12.94 11.81 -12.20
N LYS A 103 -13.74 11.18 -13.06
CA LYS A 103 -15.18 11.49 -13.17
C LYS A 103 -15.93 10.97 -11.95
N ALA A 104 -16.92 11.71 -11.47
CA ALA A 104 -17.78 11.29 -10.35
C ALA A 104 -16.99 10.84 -9.10
N GLN A 105 -15.95 11.61 -8.75
CA GLN A 105 -14.96 11.29 -7.71
C GLN A 105 -15.57 10.83 -6.38
N THR A 106 -16.68 11.43 -5.94
CA THR A 106 -17.38 11.01 -4.71
C THR A 106 -17.91 9.58 -4.79
N ILE A 107 -18.64 9.24 -5.87
CA ILE A 107 -19.22 7.90 -6.06
C ILE A 107 -18.10 6.88 -6.19
N ASN A 108 -17.08 7.20 -7.00
CA ASN A 108 -15.94 6.32 -7.20
C ASN A 108 -15.11 6.12 -5.93
N SER A 109 -14.97 7.13 -5.08
CA SER A 109 -14.31 6.97 -3.77
C SER A 109 -15.10 6.06 -2.83
N ILE A 110 -16.44 6.15 -2.84
CA ILE A 110 -17.29 5.22 -2.07
C ILE A 110 -17.17 3.80 -2.60
N LEU A 111 -17.22 3.61 -3.93
CA LEU A 111 -17.06 2.28 -4.55
C LEU A 111 -15.66 1.70 -4.29
N ALA A 112 -14.61 2.53 -4.36
CA ALA A 112 -13.26 2.14 -3.99
C ALA A 112 -13.18 1.72 -2.51
N PHE A 113 -13.81 2.47 -1.61
CA PHE A 113 -13.87 2.13 -0.19
C PHE A 113 -14.60 0.80 0.07
N VAL A 114 -15.76 0.58 -0.54
CA VAL A 114 -16.48 -0.70 -0.41
C VAL A 114 -15.64 -1.85 -0.96
N THR A 115 -14.99 -1.66 -2.11
CA THR A 115 -14.16 -2.69 -2.73
C THR A 115 -12.94 -3.02 -1.87
N ILE A 116 -12.25 -2.00 -1.30
CA ILE A 116 -11.07 -2.24 -0.45
C ILE A 116 -11.43 -2.95 0.86
N LEU A 117 -12.64 -2.79 1.40
CA LEU A 117 -13.10 -3.57 2.56
C LEU A 117 -13.26 -5.06 2.22
N ILE A 118 -13.78 -5.39 1.04
CA ILE A 118 -13.89 -6.78 0.57
C ILE A 118 -12.49 -7.37 0.36
N ILE A 119 -11.60 -6.60 -0.28
CA ILE A 119 -10.19 -6.98 -0.46
C ILE A 119 -9.54 -7.23 0.89
N ALA A 120 -9.72 -6.34 1.87
CA ALA A 120 -9.17 -6.47 3.23
C ALA A 120 -9.58 -7.79 3.86
N GLY A 121 -10.88 -8.11 3.89
CA GLY A 121 -11.36 -9.39 4.42
C GLY A 121 -10.75 -10.61 3.70
N LEU A 122 -10.69 -10.58 2.37
CA LEU A 122 -10.12 -11.67 1.57
C LEU A 122 -8.61 -11.84 1.81
N VAL A 123 -7.84 -10.75 1.80
CA VAL A 123 -6.39 -10.80 2.01
C VAL A 123 -6.05 -11.14 3.46
N SER A 124 -6.83 -10.70 4.46
CA SER A 124 -6.67 -11.12 5.85
C SER A 124 -6.89 -12.62 6.00
N HIS A 125 -7.91 -13.18 5.32
CA HIS A 125 -8.17 -14.62 5.34
C HIS A 125 -7.04 -15.41 4.69
N LEU A 126 -6.51 -14.93 3.56
CA LEU A 126 -5.34 -15.52 2.90
C LEU A 126 -4.08 -15.46 3.76
N TYR A 127 -3.80 -14.29 4.33
CA TYR A 127 -2.67 -14.05 5.22
C TYR A 127 -2.71 -15.01 6.43
N ARG A 128 -3.88 -15.14 7.07
CA ARG A 128 -4.06 -16.06 8.21
C ARG A 128 -3.87 -17.51 7.79
N ASP A 129 -4.46 -17.93 6.67
CA ASP A 129 -4.32 -19.31 6.18
C ASP A 129 -2.86 -19.66 5.87
N LEU A 130 -2.11 -18.76 5.22
CA LEU A 130 -0.69 -18.94 4.97
C LEU A 130 0.14 -19.03 6.26
N ARG A 131 -0.30 -18.38 7.34
CA ARG A 131 0.38 -18.40 8.65
C ARG A 131 0.04 -19.61 9.53
N VAL A 132 -1.14 -20.17 9.34
CA VAL A 132 -1.68 -21.25 10.20
C VAL A 132 -1.58 -22.61 9.52
N LYS A 133 -1.83 -22.68 8.21
CA LYS A 133 -1.91 -23.94 7.45
C LYS A 133 -0.63 -24.26 6.68
N HIS A 134 0.28 -23.30 6.48
CA HIS A 134 1.53 -23.49 5.77
C HIS A 134 2.72 -23.06 6.63
N GLU A 135 3.73 -23.92 6.72
CA GLU A 135 5.03 -23.57 7.28
C GLU A 135 6.02 -23.36 6.13
N ASN A 136 6.75 -22.25 6.16
CA ASN A 136 7.72 -21.94 5.12
C ASN A 136 8.87 -22.95 5.15
N LYS A 137 8.98 -23.79 4.12
CA LYS A 137 9.97 -24.87 4.08
C LYS A 137 11.34 -24.39 3.57
N ASN A 138 11.36 -23.31 2.80
CA ASN A 138 12.54 -22.79 2.16
C ASN A 138 12.42 -21.28 1.89
N LEU A 139 13.48 -20.67 1.36
CA LEU A 139 13.50 -19.24 1.04
C LEU A 139 12.48 -18.85 -0.05
N LEU A 140 12.17 -19.74 -1.00
CA LEU A 140 11.21 -19.48 -2.07
C LEU A 140 9.78 -19.40 -1.53
N ASP A 141 9.42 -20.23 -0.55
CA ASP A 141 8.15 -20.10 0.19
C ASP A 141 8.07 -18.74 0.89
N VAL A 142 9.16 -18.27 1.49
CA VAL A 142 9.17 -16.95 2.11
C VAL A 142 9.00 -15.86 1.05
N LEU A 143 9.83 -15.84 0.01
CA LEU A 143 9.87 -14.78 -1.00
C LEU A 143 8.62 -14.73 -1.88
N PHE A 144 8.11 -15.87 -2.31
CA PHE A 144 7.05 -15.96 -3.31
C PHE A 144 5.72 -16.46 -2.74
N VAL A 145 5.61 -16.70 -1.43
CA VAL A 145 4.33 -17.05 -0.82
C VAL A 145 4.08 -16.17 0.40
N SER A 146 4.91 -16.21 1.43
CA SER A 146 4.60 -15.45 2.65
C SER A 146 4.75 -13.93 2.48
N LEU A 147 5.85 -13.49 1.87
CA LEU A 147 6.22 -12.08 1.76
C LEU A 147 5.22 -11.25 0.95
N PRO A 148 4.80 -11.63 -0.28
CA PRO A 148 3.86 -10.83 -1.06
C PRO A 148 2.53 -10.62 -0.34
N PHE A 149 1.96 -11.66 0.28
CA PHE A 149 0.67 -11.54 0.97
C PHE A 149 0.78 -10.79 2.31
N SER A 150 1.93 -10.84 2.99
CA SER A 150 2.19 -10.00 4.15
C SER A 150 2.25 -8.51 3.78
N LEU A 151 3.03 -8.16 2.74
CA LEU A 151 3.10 -6.79 2.22
C LEU A 151 1.73 -6.31 1.73
N PHE A 152 1.01 -7.16 0.99
CA PHE A 152 -0.32 -6.87 0.48
C PHE A 152 -1.29 -6.60 1.63
N HIS A 153 -1.36 -7.48 2.63
CA HIS A 153 -2.25 -7.29 3.78
C HIS A 153 -1.91 -5.99 4.54
N GLY A 154 -0.63 -5.72 4.80
CA GLY A 154 -0.19 -4.50 5.47
C GLY A 154 -0.58 -3.24 4.68
N PHE A 155 -0.40 -3.28 3.36
CA PHE A 155 -0.74 -2.15 2.51
C PHE A 155 -2.25 -1.93 2.40
N VAL A 156 -3.04 -3.00 2.29
CA VAL A 156 -4.50 -2.90 2.23
C VAL A 156 -5.07 -2.30 3.51
N VAL A 157 -4.52 -2.62 4.69
CA VAL A 157 -4.92 -1.96 5.94
C VAL A 157 -4.76 -0.43 5.83
N VAL A 158 -3.66 0.04 5.25
CA VAL A 158 -3.43 1.48 5.02
C VAL A 158 -4.44 2.02 4.01
N LEU A 159 -4.64 1.33 2.89
CA LEU A 159 -5.56 1.75 1.84
C LEU A 159 -7.03 1.77 2.28
N VAL A 160 -7.42 0.99 3.28
CA VAL A 160 -8.76 1.08 3.90
C VAL A 160 -8.96 2.48 4.48
N PHE A 161 -7.99 3.02 5.23
CA PHE A 161 -8.10 4.37 5.77
C PHE A 161 -8.00 5.44 4.69
N VAL A 162 -7.05 5.31 3.76
CA VAL A 162 -6.93 6.27 2.64
C VAL A 162 -8.24 6.34 1.85
N SER A 163 -8.84 5.20 1.54
CA SER A 163 -10.10 5.14 0.78
C SER A 163 -11.30 5.60 1.62
N ALA A 164 -11.32 5.35 2.93
CA ALA A 164 -12.39 5.85 3.81
C ALA A 164 -12.42 7.38 3.84
N PHE A 165 -11.24 8.02 3.96
CA PHE A 165 -11.13 9.47 3.92
C PHE A 165 -11.39 10.02 2.52
N ALA A 166 -10.99 9.33 1.45
CA ALA A 166 -11.38 9.74 0.10
C ALA A 166 -12.90 9.73 -0.08
N ALA A 167 -13.59 8.72 0.48
CA ALA A 167 -15.05 8.58 0.39
C ALA A 167 -15.82 9.59 1.25
N PHE A 168 -15.40 9.80 2.50
CA PHE A 168 -16.19 10.52 3.52
C PHE A 168 -15.45 11.69 4.18
N GLY A 169 -14.14 11.79 3.97
CA GLY A 169 -13.29 12.80 4.58
C GLY A 169 -13.37 14.15 3.89
N ARG A 170 -12.89 15.17 4.61
CA ARG A 170 -12.76 16.53 4.08
C ARG A 170 -11.61 16.58 3.07
N GLU A 171 -11.85 17.25 1.95
CA GLU A 171 -10.82 17.54 0.96
C GLU A 171 -9.77 18.50 1.53
N LYS A 172 -8.52 18.31 1.13
CA LYS A 172 -7.43 19.24 1.43
C LYS A 172 -7.28 20.19 0.25
N ASP A 173 -7.35 21.51 0.49
CA ASP A 173 -7.15 22.51 -0.56
C ASP A 173 -5.71 22.48 -1.08
N ILE A 174 -5.50 22.04 -2.33
CA ILE A 174 -4.17 21.83 -2.93
C ILE A 174 -3.60 23.13 -3.55
N HIS A 175 -4.38 24.22 -3.60
CA HIS A 175 -4.01 25.45 -4.33
C HIS A 175 -2.73 26.16 -3.85
N ALA A 176 -2.18 25.82 -2.67
CA ALA A 176 -0.93 26.39 -2.18
C ALA A 176 0.34 25.70 -2.70
N ALA A 177 0.26 24.44 -3.18
CA ALA A 177 1.46 23.69 -3.61
C ALA A 177 1.65 23.70 -5.13
N ALA A 178 0.56 23.69 -5.90
CA ALA A 178 0.62 23.67 -7.36
C ALA A 178 0.97 25.05 -7.96
N SER A 179 0.50 26.15 -7.35
CA SER A 179 0.80 27.51 -7.79
C SER A 179 2.27 27.88 -7.62
N VAL A 180 2.91 27.47 -6.53
CA VAL A 180 4.33 27.77 -6.27
C VAL A 180 5.26 27.06 -7.27
N ILE A 181 4.96 25.80 -7.64
CA ILE A 181 5.74 25.07 -8.64
C ILE A 181 5.46 25.62 -10.06
N LEU A 182 4.20 25.94 -10.37
CA LEU A 182 3.81 26.46 -11.67
C LEU A 182 4.34 27.89 -11.89
N GLU A 183 4.26 28.78 -10.89
CA GLU A 183 4.84 30.13 -10.94
C GLU A 183 6.36 30.12 -10.95
N ALA A 184 7.01 29.18 -10.24
CA ALA A 184 8.46 29.03 -10.34
C ALA A 184 8.89 28.59 -11.74
N VAL A 185 8.18 27.64 -12.36
CA VAL A 185 8.48 27.16 -13.72
C VAL A 185 8.13 28.20 -14.78
N VAL A 186 6.98 28.87 -14.68
CA VAL A 186 6.55 29.93 -15.61
C VAL A 186 7.35 31.22 -15.41
N GLY A 187 7.72 31.56 -14.18
CA GLY A 187 8.56 32.71 -13.84
C GLY A 187 10.01 32.55 -14.32
N ILE A 188 10.52 31.32 -14.42
CA ILE A 188 11.80 31.00 -15.06
C ILE A 188 11.66 31.07 -16.60
N ALA A 189 10.54 30.64 -17.17
CA ALA A 189 10.30 30.68 -18.61
C ALA A 189 10.06 32.11 -19.16
N THR A 190 9.52 33.01 -18.35
CA THR A 190 9.14 34.38 -18.76
C THR A 190 10.25 35.43 -18.56
N LYS A 191 11.28 35.14 -17.76
CA LYS A 191 12.42 36.06 -17.54
C LYS A 191 13.40 36.21 -18.73
N GLY A 192 13.11 35.60 -19.88
CA GLY A 192 13.93 35.67 -21.09
C GLY A 192 13.42 36.55 -22.24
N GLY A 193 12.28 37.25 -22.10
CA GLY A 193 11.64 37.98 -23.21
C GLY A 193 11.49 39.48 -22.95
N ASN A 194 12.11 40.30 -23.81
CA ASN A 194 12.13 41.77 -23.78
C ASN A 194 10.75 42.45 -23.83
N HIS A 195 10.75 43.68 -23.29
CA HIS A 195 9.78 44.76 -23.43
C HIS A 195 9.08 44.86 -24.80
N HIS A 196 7.73 44.97 -24.80
CA HIS A 196 6.97 46.01 -25.52
C HIS A 196 5.44 45.82 -25.37
N GLY A 197 4.71 46.94 -25.32
CA GLY A 197 3.32 47.03 -25.76
C GLY A 197 2.26 47.02 -24.66
N GLY A 198 1.83 48.21 -24.23
CA GLY A 198 0.64 48.38 -23.40
C GLY A 198 -0.63 48.04 -24.17
N VAL A 199 -1.41 47.11 -23.62
CA VAL A 199 -2.82 46.89 -23.97
C VAL A 199 -3.57 46.88 -22.64
N HIS A 200 -4.59 47.74 -22.54
CA HIS A 200 -5.48 47.80 -21.39
C HIS A 200 -6.24 46.46 -21.24
N GLU A 201 -5.88 45.67 -20.23
CA GLU A 201 -6.69 44.53 -19.80
C GLU A 201 -7.93 45.02 -19.02
N PRO A 202 -9.14 44.53 -19.34
CA PRO A 202 -10.31 44.77 -18.52
C PRO A 202 -10.14 44.08 -17.16
N GLY A 203 -10.41 44.83 -16.09
CA GLY A 203 -10.11 44.48 -14.70
C GLY A 203 -10.24 43.00 -14.36
N THR A 204 -9.08 42.37 -14.15
CA THR A 204 -8.98 41.11 -13.42
C THR A 204 -9.53 41.35 -12.02
N VAL A 205 -10.77 40.90 -11.78
CA VAL A 205 -11.28 40.69 -10.43
C VAL A 205 -10.31 39.69 -9.81
N LEU A 206 -9.41 40.16 -8.96
CA LEU A 206 -8.57 39.29 -8.16
C LEU A 206 -9.53 38.35 -7.41
N PRO A 207 -9.43 37.02 -7.55
CA PRO A 207 -10.24 36.12 -6.76
C PRO A 207 -10.02 36.47 -5.29
N GLU A 208 -11.11 36.65 -4.54
CA GLU A 208 -11.01 36.88 -3.10
C GLU A 208 -10.08 35.82 -2.49
N PRO A 209 -9.23 36.20 -1.52
CA PRO A 209 -8.35 35.24 -0.88
C PRO A 209 -9.23 34.18 -0.21
N HIS A 210 -9.35 33.02 -0.84
CA HIS A 210 -10.03 31.87 -0.26
C HIS A 210 -9.33 31.59 1.07
N HIS A 211 -10.01 31.90 2.17
CA HIS A 211 -9.48 31.66 3.50
C HIS A 211 -9.12 30.17 3.60
N HIS A 212 -7.81 29.90 3.69
CA HIS A 212 -7.28 28.55 3.87
C HIS A 212 -7.82 27.97 5.18
N HIS A 213 -8.87 27.16 5.09
CA HIS A 213 -9.43 26.50 6.25
C HIS A 213 -8.71 25.18 6.45
N GLY A 214 -7.78 25.18 7.41
CA GLY A 214 -7.13 23.97 7.90
C GLY A 214 -8.12 22.90 8.39
N PRO A 215 -7.61 21.72 8.79
CA PRO A 215 -8.46 20.61 9.20
C PRO A 215 -9.33 21.01 10.39
N GLY A 216 -10.61 20.62 10.35
CA GLY A 216 -11.50 20.79 11.49
C GLY A 216 -11.11 19.86 12.65
N ILE A 217 -11.59 20.15 13.86
CA ILE A 217 -11.29 19.34 15.05
C ILE A 217 -11.68 17.86 14.84
N ALA A 218 -12.85 17.60 14.26
CA ALA A 218 -13.29 16.24 13.95
C ALA A 218 -12.34 15.52 12.98
N THR A 219 -11.85 16.22 11.95
CA THR A 219 -10.85 15.68 11.01
C THR A 219 -9.56 15.33 11.73
N ASN A 220 -9.05 16.22 12.59
CA ASN A 220 -7.84 15.97 13.39
C ASN A 220 -7.99 14.73 14.26
N VAL A 221 -9.12 14.59 14.98
CA VAL A 221 -9.39 13.44 15.84
C VAL A 221 -9.46 12.14 15.02
N LEU A 222 -10.21 12.13 13.92
CA LEU A 222 -10.36 10.93 13.08
C LEU A 222 -9.03 10.51 12.44
N VAL A 223 -8.23 11.46 11.95
CA VAL A 223 -6.90 11.16 11.40
C VAL A 223 -5.99 10.61 12.49
N PHE A 224 -5.96 11.24 13.67
CA PHE A 224 -5.17 10.77 14.81
C PHE A 224 -5.52 9.32 15.21
N LEU A 225 -6.82 9.02 15.33
CA LEU A 225 -7.29 7.65 15.63
C LEU A 225 -6.89 6.65 14.54
N SER A 226 -6.90 7.08 13.27
CA SER A 226 -6.46 6.24 12.15
C SER A 226 -4.96 5.96 12.23
N LEU A 227 -4.14 6.97 12.52
CA LEU A 227 -2.69 6.81 12.71
C LEU A 227 -2.37 5.89 13.89
N LEU A 228 -3.08 6.05 15.02
CA LEU A 228 -2.97 5.18 16.18
C LEU A 228 -3.34 3.73 15.84
N PHE A 229 -4.42 3.53 15.08
CA PHE A 229 -4.83 2.19 14.63
C PHE A 229 -3.77 1.54 13.72
N LEU A 230 -3.19 2.32 12.79
CA LEU A 230 -2.11 1.85 11.93
C LEU A 230 -0.89 1.44 12.76
N GLU A 231 -0.47 2.27 13.70
CA GLU A 231 0.63 1.93 14.62
C GLU A 231 0.35 0.65 15.42
N ALA A 232 -0.83 0.55 16.05
CA ALA A 232 -1.22 -0.64 16.81
C ALA A 232 -1.26 -1.90 15.93
N THR A 233 -1.70 -1.76 14.66
CA THR A 233 -1.70 -2.87 13.71
C THR A 233 -0.28 -3.28 13.33
N SER A 234 0.61 -2.31 13.09
CA SER A 234 2.04 -2.58 12.87
C SER A 234 2.68 -3.30 14.04
N ALA A 235 2.37 -2.90 15.28
CA ALA A 235 2.79 -3.61 16.48
C ALA A 235 2.22 -5.03 16.52
N GLY A 236 0.96 -5.22 16.12
CA GLY A 236 0.31 -6.53 16.00
C GLY A 236 1.05 -7.48 15.04
N TYR A 237 1.55 -6.98 13.90
CA TYR A 237 2.39 -7.77 13.00
C TYR A 237 3.70 -8.22 13.66
N VAL A 238 4.35 -7.32 14.41
CA VAL A 238 5.61 -7.61 15.11
C VAL A 238 5.41 -8.60 16.24
N PHE A 239 4.46 -8.35 17.16
CA PHE A 239 4.33 -9.10 18.40
C PHE A 239 3.44 -10.33 18.26
N SER A 240 2.30 -10.21 17.58
CA SER A 240 1.32 -11.29 17.43
C SER A 240 1.49 -12.05 16.11
N GLY A 241 2.09 -11.44 15.08
CA GLY A 241 2.33 -12.03 13.77
C GLY A 241 3.54 -12.98 13.68
N LYS A 242 4.03 -13.52 14.81
CA LYS A 242 5.27 -14.31 14.91
C LYS A 242 6.49 -13.55 14.34
N GLY A 243 6.58 -12.23 14.57
CA GLY A 243 7.66 -11.40 14.04
C GLY A 243 7.53 -11.11 12.54
N ASP A 244 6.30 -10.89 12.04
CA ASP A 244 6.12 -10.53 10.64
C ASP A 244 6.56 -9.09 10.39
N VAL A 245 7.78 -8.96 9.89
CA VAL A 245 8.40 -7.67 9.61
C VAL A 245 7.80 -7.00 8.36
N ALA A 246 7.33 -7.75 7.38
CA ALA A 246 7.02 -7.18 6.07
C ALA A 246 5.75 -6.32 6.10
N GLY A 247 4.65 -6.86 6.63
CA GLY A 247 3.41 -6.11 6.83
C GLY A 247 3.60 -4.93 7.79
N ALA A 248 4.39 -5.11 8.85
CA ALA A 248 4.77 -4.03 9.78
C ALA A 248 5.55 -2.92 9.06
N ALA A 249 6.52 -3.28 8.21
CA ALA A 249 7.33 -2.32 7.48
C ALA A 249 6.48 -1.43 6.57
N VAL A 250 5.54 -2.02 5.81
CA VAL A 250 4.66 -1.23 4.94
C VAL A 250 3.85 -0.21 5.73
N ILE A 251 3.29 -0.60 6.88
CA ILE A 251 2.54 0.33 7.74
C ILE A 251 3.47 1.41 8.32
N THR A 252 4.67 1.02 8.78
CA THR A 252 5.70 1.94 9.28
C THR A 252 6.03 3.00 8.22
N PHE A 253 6.35 2.59 6.99
CA PHE A 253 6.64 3.50 5.88
C PHE A 253 5.41 4.31 5.44
N SER A 254 4.20 3.79 5.65
CA SER A 254 2.97 4.56 5.40
C SER A 254 2.84 5.73 6.37
N LEU A 255 3.16 5.55 7.65
CA LEU A 255 3.20 6.64 8.63
C LEU A 255 4.23 7.71 8.24
N LEU A 256 5.41 7.29 7.76
CA LEU A 256 6.43 8.20 7.23
C LEU A 256 5.93 8.96 5.99
N ALA A 257 5.24 8.28 5.08
CA ALA A 257 4.68 8.90 3.88
C ALA A 257 3.59 9.94 4.21
N ILE A 258 2.75 9.67 5.23
CA ILE A 258 1.76 10.64 5.71
C ILE A 258 2.47 11.84 6.35
N PHE A 259 3.50 11.62 7.17
CA PHE A 259 4.32 12.69 7.72
C PHE A 259 4.91 13.60 6.63
N ASP A 260 5.56 13.00 5.63
CA ASP A 260 6.23 13.72 4.54
C ASP A 260 5.24 14.59 3.73
N TYR A 261 4.02 14.09 3.52
CA TYR A 261 3.00 14.76 2.72
C TYR A 261 2.18 15.81 3.48
N GLN A 262 1.92 15.60 4.78
CA GLN A 262 0.99 16.44 5.56
C GLN A 262 1.65 17.65 6.22
N ARG A 263 2.46 18.42 5.49
CA ARG A 263 3.24 19.57 6.04
C ARG A 263 2.39 20.76 6.48
N ASP A 264 1.21 20.94 5.88
CA ASP A 264 0.33 22.09 6.14
C ASP A 264 -0.63 21.88 7.34
N ALA A 265 -0.60 20.70 7.96
CA ALA A 265 -1.46 20.34 9.09
C ALA A 265 -0.58 19.94 10.29
N PRO A 266 -0.09 20.89 11.11
CA PRO A 266 0.95 20.63 12.11
C PRO A 266 0.61 19.49 13.07
N PHE A 267 -0.63 19.44 13.56
CA PHE A 267 -1.07 18.38 14.47
C PHE A 267 -0.96 16.98 13.83
N ILE A 268 -1.41 16.83 12.59
CA ILE A 268 -1.37 15.56 11.85
C ILE A 268 0.07 15.21 11.48
N HIS A 269 0.84 16.18 11.01
CA HIS A 269 2.26 16.05 10.67
C HIS A 269 3.05 15.44 11.83
N TRP A 270 3.01 16.08 13.00
CA TRP A 270 3.79 15.64 14.16
C TRP A 270 3.24 14.36 14.79
N SER A 271 1.92 14.12 14.74
CA SER A 271 1.34 12.85 15.17
C SER A 271 1.83 11.68 14.30
N ALA A 272 1.85 11.86 12.98
CA ALA A 272 2.35 10.85 12.05
C ALA A 272 3.84 10.54 12.30
N LEU A 273 4.66 11.57 12.59
CA LEU A 273 6.07 11.36 12.97
C LEU A 273 6.22 10.57 14.27
N ALA A 274 5.44 10.93 15.30
CA ALA A 274 5.50 10.25 16.59
C ALA A 274 5.17 8.75 16.45
N PHE A 275 4.07 8.43 15.75
CA PHE A 275 3.68 7.04 15.49
C PHE A 275 4.68 6.32 14.57
N PHE A 276 5.25 7.00 13.58
CA PHE A 276 6.32 6.44 12.75
C PHE A 276 7.53 6.02 13.61
N ILE A 277 7.99 6.87 14.53
CA ILE A 277 9.14 6.57 15.39
C ILE A 277 8.86 5.35 16.27
N ILE A 278 7.68 5.30 16.91
CA ILE A 278 7.27 4.15 17.74
C ILE A 278 7.24 2.87 16.92
N SER A 279 6.60 2.91 15.75
CA SER A 279 6.48 1.80 14.82
C SER A 279 7.85 1.34 14.30
N LEU A 280 8.75 2.27 13.97
CA LEU A 280 10.11 1.99 13.51
C LEU A 280 10.95 1.29 14.59
N ILE A 281 10.85 1.72 15.85
CA ILE A 281 11.56 1.06 16.95
C ILE A 281 11.09 -0.40 17.09
N ALA A 282 9.77 -0.64 17.05
CA ALA A 282 9.22 -1.99 17.10
C ALA A 282 9.70 -2.85 15.92
N LEU A 283 9.69 -2.26 14.71
CA LEU A 283 10.14 -2.91 13.48
C LEU A 283 11.63 -3.32 13.54
N VAL A 284 12.50 -2.40 13.98
CA VAL A 284 13.95 -2.64 14.11
C VAL A 284 14.20 -3.74 15.14
N ARG A 285 13.50 -3.73 16.28
CA ARG A 285 13.61 -4.80 17.28
C ARG A 285 13.20 -6.16 16.71
N ALA A 286 12.11 -6.21 15.94
CA ALA A 286 11.65 -7.43 15.27
C ALA A 286 12.66 -7.96 14.26
N LEU A 287 13.26 -7.05 13.47
CA LEU A 287 14.32 -7.37 12.52
C LEU A 287 15.53 -7.98 13.22
N ILE A 288 16.04 -7.33 14.27
CA ILE A 288 17.19 -7.82 15.05
C ILE A 288 16.88 -9.21 15.62
N ALA A 289 15.72 -9.39 16.25
CA ALA A 289 15.31 -10.68 16.80
C ALA A 289 15.24 -11.80 15.74
N THR A 290 14.81 -11.46 14.53
CA THR A 290 14.76 -12.41 13.41
C THR A 290 16.15 -12.85 12.96
N PHE A 291 17.12 -11.94 12.92
CA PHE A 291 18.50 -12.27 12.55
C PHE A 291 19.25 -13.02 13.65
N THR A 292 19.07 -12.64 14.92
CA THR A 292 19.77 -13.30 16.03
C THR A 292 19.24 -14.71 16.30
N ASN A 293 17.93 -14.97 16.13
CA ASN A 293 17.37 -16.30 16.33
C ASN A 293 17.66 -17.28 15.17
N ARG A 294 17.92 -16.80 13.95
CA ARG A 294 18.36 -17.66 12.83
C ARG A 294 19.67 -18.39 13.12
N GLY A 295 20.55 -17.85 13.95
CA GLY A 295 21.81 -18.49 14.35
C GLY A 295 21.66 -19.62 15.38
N ARG A 296 20.51 -19.74 16.06
CA ARG A 296 20.28 -20.77 17.08
C ARG A 296 19.67 -22.06 16.54
N ILE A 297 18.96 -22.00 15.42
CA ILE A 297 18.32 -23.18 14.80
C ILE A 297 19.36 -24.13 14.19
N ALA A 298 20.50 -23.62 13.75
CA ALA A 298 21.57 -24.46 13.17
C ALA A 298 22.35 -25.31 14.20
N LEU A 299 22.20 -25.07 15.51
CA LEU A 299 22.96 -25.77 16.56
C LEU A 299 22.12 -26.78 17.37
N SER A 300 20.79 -26.81 17.20
CA SER A 300 19.90 -27.71 17.95
C SER A 300 19.46 -28.95 17.17
N ASP A 301 19.68 -28.98 15.85
CA ASP A 301 19.24 -30.09 14.99
C ASP A 301 20.19 -31.31 15.07
N GLU A 302 21.45 -31.12 15.47
CA GLU A 302 22.41 -32.21 15.73
C GLU A 302 22.17 -32.93 17.06
N GLU A 303 21.45 -32.30 18.01
CA GLU A 303 21.13 -32.90 19.32
C GLU A 303 19.79 -33.66 19.32
N ARG A 304 19.07 -33.66 18.19
CA ARG A 304 17.82 -34.42 17.97
C ARG A 304 17.95 -35.56 16.96
N ALA A 305 19.16 -36.07 16.74
CA ALA A 305 19.31 -37.37 16.11
C ALA A 305 18.78 -38.44 17.09
N PRO A 306 17.74 -39.22 16.74
CA PRO A 306 17.32 -40.33 17.58
C PRO A 306 18.44 -41.37 17.62
N LEU A 307 19.07 -41.54 18.79
CA LEU A 307 19.94 -42.66 19.09
C LEU A 307 19.09 -43.91 19.32
N VAL A 308 18.97 -44.77 18.29
CA VAL A 308 18.94 -46.26 18.30
C VAL A 308 18.33 -46.73 16.96
N ALA A 309 19.06 -47.47 16.13
CA ALA A 309 19.46 -48.89 16.23
C ALA A 309 18.32 -49.85 15.86
#